data_AF-A0A2D4VJ57-F1
#
_entry.id   AF-A0A2D4VJ57-F1
#
_cell.length_a   1.000
_cell.length_b   1.000
_cell.length_c   1.000
_cell.angle_alpha   90.00
_cell.angle_beta   90.00
_cell.angle_gamma   90.00
#
_symmetry.space_group_name_H-M   'P 1'
#
loop_
_entity.id
_entity.type
_entity.pdbx_description
1 polymer ?
#
loop_
_entity_poly.entity_id
_entity_poly.type
_entity_poly.pdbx_seq_one_letter_code
_entity_poly.pdbx_strand_id
1 'polypeptide(L)'
;MGNKSTGQWLALALAAALVSAPQAAFAASVTGTGSVVKHDEYGTEREWGRDLVLPEAGEITRVTDGTYGFTLYHGSEQVAAFITPESAVGTKLPAGKYRIEPNVCPTHRHHHVEVTAKY
;
A
#
# COMPACT_ATOMS: atom_id res chain seq x y z
N MET A 1 69.85 17.42 38.82
CA MET A 1 69.74 16.49 37.66
C MET A 1 68.77 15.40 38.07
N GLY A 2 67.67 15.07 37.42
CA GLY A 2 67.03 15.53 36.19
C GLY A 2 65.52 15.27 36.32
N ASN A 3 64.80 15.74 35.32
CA ASN A 3 63.41 16.19 35.36
C ASN A 3 62.52 15.25 34.50
N LYS A 4 61.19 15.29 34.69
CA LYS A 4 60.10 14.85 33.75
C LYS A 4 59.78 13.33 33.78
N SER A 5 58.55 12.82 33.64
CA SER A 5 57.30 13.34 33.06
C SER A 5 56.11 12.46 33.55
N THR A 6 55.30 12.94 34.49
CA THR A 6 53.96 12.36 34.77
C THR A 6 52.95 13.10 33.92
N GLY A 7 52.71 12.60 32.71
CA GLY A 7 51.73 13.18 31.82
C GLY A 7 51.38 12.20 30.72
N GLN A 8 50.39 11.33 30.96
CA GLN A 8 49.72 10.56 29.91
C GLN A 8 48.56 9.70 30.44
N TRP A 9 47.59 10.29 31.13
CA TRP A 9 46.31 9.59 31.41
C TRP A 9 45.14 10.57 31.39
N LEU A 10 44.89 11.20 30.24
CA LEU A 10 43.66 11.97 30.00
C LEU A 10 43.44 12.15 28.50
N ALA A 11 43.32 11.04 27.79
CA ALA A 11 42.87 11.04 26.42
C ALA A 11 42.16 9.73 26.11
N LEU A 12 40.95 9.56 26.64
CA LEU A 12 39.99 8.60 26.08
C LEU A 12 38.56 8.89 26.57
N ALA A 13 38.07 10.12 26.43
CA ALA A 13 36.62 10.35 26.36
C ALA A 13 36.19 10.10 24.91
N LEU A 14 36.16 8.81 24.55
CA LEU A 14 35.75 8.33 23.24
C LEU A 14 34.27 8.61 23.05
N ALA A 15 33.96 9.26 21.93
CA ALA A 15 32.64 9.60 21.45
C ALA A 15 31.63 8.46 21.59
N ALA A 16 30.56 8.70 22.36
CA ALA A 16 29.36 7.87 22.33
C ALA A 16 28.10 8.75 22.35
N ALA A 17 28.13 9.88 21.63
CA ALA A 17 26.91 10.56 21.20
C ALA A 17 26.55 10.02 19.80
N LEU A 18 26.24 8.72 19.73
CA LEU A 18 25.60 8.16 18.54
C LEU A 18 24.18 8.75 18.50
N VAL A 19 24.10 9.79 17.68
CA VAL A 19 22.91 10.44 17.13
C VAL A 19 21.78 9.43 16.96
N SER A 20 20.87 9.39 17.94
CA SER A 20 19.55 8.80 17.78
C SER A 20 18.70 9.78 16.98
N ALA A 21 19.05 10.00 15.71
CA ALA A 21 18.17 10.71 14.81
C ALA A 21 16.92 9.83 14.61
N PRO A 22 15.71 10.34 14.85
CA PRO A 22 14.51 9.59 14.50
C PRO A 22 14.55 9.34 12.99
N GLN A 23 14.66 8.08 12.59
CA GLN A 23 14.44 7.71 11.20
C GLN A 23 12.98 8.03 10.92
N ALA A 24 12.73 8.99 10.04
CA ALA A 24 11.40 9.22 9.51
C ALA A 24 10.96 7.90 8.86
N ALA A 25 9.99 7.21 9.45
CA ALA A 25 9.34 6.09 8.82
C ALA A 25 8.61 6.63 7.59
N PHE A 26 9.19 6.45 6.41
CA PHE A 26 8.51 6.76 5.16
C PHE A 26 7.49 5.65 4.94
N ALA A 27 6.20 5.97 5.05
CA ALA A 27 5.14 5.05 4.66
C ALA A 27 5.38 4.62 3.22
N ALA A 28 5.58 3.31 3.03
CA ALA A 28 5.75 2.75 1.70
C ALA A 28 4.41 2.76 0.98
N SER A 29 4.42 2.80 -0.35
CA SER A 29 3.18 2.72 -1.13
C SER A 29 3.19 1.51 -2.05
N VAL A 30 2.04 0.88 -2.18
CA VAL A 30 1.78 -0.24 -3.09
C VAL A 30 0.53 0.03 -3.89
N THR A 31 0.49 -0.47 -5.12
CA THR A 31 -0.65 -0.36 -6.01
C THR A 31 -1.10 -1.73 -6.50
N GLY A 32 -2.35 -2.06 -6.22
CA GLY A 32 -3.06 -3.17 -6.84
C GLY A 32 -3.90 -2.69 -8.02
N THR A 33 -4.26 -3.60 -8.90
CA THR A 33 -5.12 -3.34 -10.05
C THR A 33 -6.16 -4.43 -10.24
N GLY A 34 -7.30 -4.07 -10.80
CA GLY A 34 -8.34 -4.99 -11.23
C GLY A 34 -8.89 -4.57 -12.59
N SER A 35 -9.14 -5.55 -13.45
CA SER A 35 -9.75 -5.38 -14.76
C SER A 35 -10.76 -6.48 -15.01
N VAL A 36 -11.90 -6.12 -15.59
CA VAL A 36 -12.93 -7.06 -16.00
C VAL A 36 -13.45 -6.70 -17.38
N VAL A 37 -13.72 -7.72 -18.19
CA VAL A 37 -14.41 -7.60 -19.48
C VAL A 37 -15.48 -8.68 -19.57
N LYS A 38 -16.72 -8.28 -19.81
CA LYS A 38 -17.86 -9.19 -20.04
C LYS A 38 -18.34 -9.05 -21.48
N HIS A 39 -18.68 -10.17 -22.10
CA HIS A 39 -19.30 -10.21 -23.43
C HIS A 39 -20.63 -10.94 -23.32
N ASP A 40 -21.72 -10.17 -23.27
CA ASP A 40 -23.07 -10.71 -23.07
C ASP A 40 -23.50 -11.64 -24.22
N GLU A 41 -23.15 -11.29 -25.46
CA GLU A 41 -23.47 -12.08 -26.66
C GLU A 41 -22.92 -13.52 -26.57
N TYR A 42 -21.72 -13.67 -26.01
CA TYR A 42 -21.03 -14.96 -25.91
C TYR A 42 -21.10 -15.56 -24.50
N GLY A 43 -21.70 -14.87 -23.53
CA GLY A 43 -21.74 -15.28 -22.13
C GLY A 43 -20.36 -15.44 -21.48
N THR A 44 -19.32 -14.76 -21.98
CA THR A 44 -17.95 -14.90 -21.47
C THR A 44 -17.54 -13.75 -20.59
N GLU A 45 -16.75 -14.04 -19.57
CA GLU A 45 -16.14 -13.06 -18.68
C GLU A 45 -14.63 -13.32 -18.56
N ARG A 46 -13.85 -12.25 -18.55
CA ARG A 46 -12.40 -12.28 -18.30
C ARG A 46 -12.06 -11.26 -17.24
N GLU A 47 -11.30 -11.73 -16.25
CA GLU A 47 -10.76 -10.91 -15.18
C GLU A 47 -9.24 -11.03 -15.15
N TRP A 48 -8.56 -9.92 -14.88
CA TRP A 48 -7.12 -9.91 -14.63
C TRP A 48 -6.74 -8.73 -13.73
N GLY A 49 -5.54 -8.75 -13.18
CA GLY A 49 -5.07 -7.69 -12.31
C GLY A 49 -3.90 -8.13 -11.44
N ARG A 50 -3.52 -7.24 -10.53
CA ARG A 50 -2.52 -7.51 -9.50
C ARG A 50 -3.13 -7.22 -8.14
N ASP A 51 -3.09 -8.19 -7.25
CA ASP A 51 -3.59 -7.99 -5.88
C ASP A 51 -2.87 -6.83 -5.18
N LEU A 52 -3.62 -6.10 -4.37
CA LEU A 52 -3.06 -5.13 -3.43
C LEU A 52 -2.48 -5.90 -2.24
N VAL A 53 -1.16 -5.92 -2.10
CA VAL A 53 -0.46 -6.64 -1.02
C VAL A 53 0.07 -5.64 0.00
N LEU A 54 -0.48 -5.68 1.20
CA LEU A 54 -0.09 -4.87 2.35
C LEU A 54 0.68 -5.74 3.36
N PRO A 55 2.00 -5.51 3.57
CA PRO A 55 2.77 -6.29 4.53
C PRO A 55 2.45 -5.93 5.99
N GLU A 56 1.93 -4.73 6.23
CA GLU A 56 1.38 -4.27 7.51
C GLU A 56 0.07 -3.50 7.27
N ALA A 57 -0.62 -3.09 8.35
CA ALA A 57 -1.87 -2.35 8.21
C ALA A 57 -1.63 -1.01 7.48
N GLY A 58 -2.51 -0.68 6.54
CA GLY A 58 -2.36 0.48 5.68
C GLY A 58 -3.65 1.22 5.44
N GLU A 59 -3.59 2.25 4.61
CA GLU A 59 -4.70 3.11 4.24
C GLU A 59 -4.70 3.35 2.73
N ILE A 60 -5.87 3.23 2.09
CA ILE A 60 -6.04 3.59 0.68
C ILE A 60 -5.86 5.11 0.54
N THR A 61 -4.91 5.52 -0.29
CA THR A 61 -4.58 6.94 -0.47
C THR A 61 -4.96 7.49 -1.85
N ARG A 62 -5.18 6.61 -2.82
CA ARG A 62 -5.59 7.00 -4.17
C ARG A 62 -6.30 5.85 -4.85
N VAL A 63 -7.34 6.16 -5.60
CA VAL A 63 -7.94 5.28 -6.59
C VAL A 63 -7.93 5.99 -7.94
N THR A 64 -7.59 5.25 -8.99
CA THR A 64 -7.62 5.72 -10.38
C THR A 64 -8.62 4.87 -11.16
N ASP A 65 -9.34 5.49 -12.10
CA ASP A 65 -10.42 4.90 -12.89
C ASP A 65 -11.59 4.36 -12.04
N GLY A 66 -12.29 3.33 -12.50
CA GLY A 66 -13.36 2.69 -11.73
C GLY A 66 -14.68 3.44 -11.69
N THR A 67 -15.09 4.10 -12.76
CA THR A 67 -16.32 4.92 -12.81
C THR A 67 -17.58 4.27 -12.19
N TYR A 68 -17.71 2.94 -12.19
CA TYR A 68 -18.84 2.22 -11.58
C TYR A 68 -18.55 1.60 -10.21
N GLY A 69 -17.42 1.94 -9.62
CA GLY A 69 -16.96 1.42 -8.35
C GLY A 69 -16.19 0.09 -8.46
N PHE A 70 -15.88 -0.48 -7.31
CA PHE A 70 -15.19 -1.76 -7.19
C PHE A 70 -15.44 -2.40 -5.84
N THR A 71 -15.13 -3.69 -5.76
CA THR A 71 -15.21 -4.51 -4.56
C THR A 71 -13.82 -5.01 -4.19
N LEU A 72 -13.51 -4.98 -2.89
CA LEU A 72 -12.30 -5.60 -2.33
C LEU A 72 -12.65 -6.94 -1.71
N TYR A 73 -11.85 -7.94 -2.05
CA TYR A 73 -11.93 -9.27 -1.46
C TYR A 73 -10.64 -9.62 -0.73
N HIS A 74 -10.76 -10.20 0.46
CA HIS A 74 -9.67 -10.86 1.17
C HIS A 74 -9.91 -12.38 1.14
N GLY A 75 -9.15 -13.10 0.32
CA GLY A 75 -9.52 -14.47 -0.02
C GLY A 75 -10.87 -14.50 -0.76
N SER A 76 -11.84 -15.25 -0.23
CA SER A 76 -13.22 -15.29 -0.75
C SER A 76 -14.17 -14.31 -0.07
N GLU A 77 -13.73 -13.62 0.98
CA GLU A 77 -14.58 -12.70 1.75
C GLU A 77 -14.59 -11.32 1.11
N GLN A 78 -15.78 -10.79 0.86
CA GLN A 78 -15.95 -9.38 0.50
C GLN A 78 -15.76 -8.52 1.75
N VAL A 79 -14.71 -7.69 1.75
CA VAL A 79 -14.35 -6.85 2.92
C VAL A 79 -14.77 -5.40 2.76
N ALA A 80 -14.96 -4.93 1.52
CA ALA A 80 -15.47 -3.60 1.22
C ALA A 80 -16.05 -3.53 -0.20
N ALA A 81 -17.01 -2.63 -0.41
CA ALA A 81 -17.48 -2.24 -1.74
C ALA A 81 -17.67 -0.73 -1.80
N PHE A 82 -17.20 -0.14 -2.89
CA PHE A 82 -17.22 1.29 -3.11
C PHE A 82 -18.01 1.57 -4.38
N ILE A 83 -19.12 2.29 -4.24
CA ILE A 83 -19.96 2.68 -5.39
C ILE A 83 -19.26 3.77 -6.21
N THR A 84 -18.52 4.65 -5.53
CA THR A 84 -17.65 5.64 -6.16
C THR A 84 -16.19 5.39 -5.75
N PRO A 85 -15.23 5.44 -6.68
CA PRO A 85 -13.80 5.24 -6.39
C PRO A 85 -13.26 6.11 -5.26
N GLU A 86 -13.68 7.38 -5.21
CA GLU A 86 -13.18 8.37 -4.27
C GLU A 86 -13.57 8.04 -2.83
N SER A 87 -14.70 7.33 -2.64
CA SER A 87 -15.15 6.90 -1.31
C SER A 87 -14.24 5.87 -0.64
N ALA A 88 -13.35 5.22 -1.41
CA ALA A 88 -12.39 4.28 -0.87
C ALA A 88 -11.20 4.97 -0.20
N VAL A 89 -10.88 6.21 -0.57
CA VAL A 89 -9.74 6.95 -0.01
C VAL A 89 -9.96 7.21 1.47
N GLY A 90 -8.95 6.91 2.29
CA GLY A 90 -9.02 6.95 3.75
C GLY A 90 -9.45 5.63 4.39
N THR A 91 -9.82 4.62 3.60
CA THR A 91 -10.17 3.30 4.14
C THR A 91 -8.93 2.61 4.68
N LYS A 92 -8.97 2.24 5.96
CA LYS A 92 -7.93 1.46 6.63
C LYS A 92 -8.13 -0.02 6.36
N LEU A 93 -7.05 -0.68 5.99
CA LEU A 93 -7.01 -2.11 5.69
C LEU A 93 -5.97 -2.78 6.60
N PRO A 94 -6.27 -3.95 7.20
CA PRO A 94 -5.25 -4.72 7.88
C PRO A 94 -4.19 -5.24 6.89
N ALA A 95 -3.07 -5.75 7.42
CA ALA A 95 -2.08 -6.46 6.62
C ALA A 95 -2.76 -7.63 5.87
N GLY A 96 -2.40 -7.84 4.62
CA GLY A 96 -3.00 -8.90 3.82
C GLY A 96 -2.88 -8.70 2.32
N LYS A 97 -3.51 -9.62 1.60
CA LYS A 97 -3.61 -9.61 0.13
C LYS A 97 -5.07 -9.40 -0.26
N TYR A 98 -5.32 -8.41 -1.11
CA TYR A 98 -6.66 -8.01 -1.50
C TYR A 98 -6.80 -8.09 -3.01
N ARG A 99 -7.81 -8.84 -3.48
CA ARG A 99 -8.22 -8.83 -4.89
C ARG A 99 -9.16 -7.65 -5.12
N ILE A 100 -8.93 -6.93 -6.21
CA ILE A 100 -9.75 -5.79 -6.63
C ILE A 100 -10.63 -6.26 -7.79
N GLU A 101 -11.94 -6.19 -7.61
CA GLU A 101 -12.92 -6.56 -8.64
C GLU A 101 -13.68 -5.30 -9.07
N PRO A 102 -13.42 -4.76 -10.27
CA PRO A 102 -14.17 -3.62 -10.78
C PRO A 102 -15.63 -3.95 -11.02
N ASN A 103 -16.52 -3.02 -10.71
CA ASN A 103 -17.91 -3.14 -11.13
C ASN A 103 -18.04 -2.72 -12.60
N VAL A 104 -19.00 -3.33 -13.30
CA VAL A 104 -19.39 -2.94 -14.67
C VAL A 104 -20.87 -2.61 -14.71
N CYS A 105 -21.25 -1.68 -15.58
CA CYS A 105 -22.66 -1.43 -15.85
C CYS A 105 -23.14 -2.27 -17.05
N PRO A 106 -24.47 -2.39 -17.29
CA PRO A 106 -25.00 -3.15 -18.42
C PRO A 106 -24.51 -2.66 -19.79
N THR A 107 -24.17 -1.38 -19.92
CA THR A 107 -23.71 -0.77 -21.18
C THR A 107 -22.20 -0.83 -21.36
N HIS A 108 -21.43 -0.60 -20.29
CA HIS A 108 -19.97 -0.58 -20.31
C HIS A 108 -19.46 -1.85 -19.64
N ARG A 109 -19.36 -2.91 -20.42
CA ARG A 109 -18.96 -4.24 -19.97
C ARG A 109 -17.44 -4.41 -19.80
N HIS A 110 -16.68 -3.32 -19.71
CA HIS A 110 -15.24 -3.39 -19.48
C HIS A 110 -14.80 -2.27 -18.53
N HIS A 111 -14.11 -2.62 -17.45
CA HIS A 111 -13.61 -1.63 -16.49
C HIS A 111 -12.24 -1.99 -15.96
N HIS A 112 -11.49 -0.95 -15.61
CA HIS A 112 -10.20 -1.01 -14.95
C HIS A 112 -10.23 -0.13 -13.70
N VAL A 113 -9.51 -0.56 -12.66
CA VAL A 113 -9.30 0.19 -11.42
C VAL A 113 -7.88 -0.02 -10.93
N GLU A 114 -7.24 1.06 -10.50
CA GLU A 114 -6.01 1.01 -9.73
C GLU A 114 -6.24 1.54 -8.32
N VAL A 115 -5.77 0.81 -7.31
CA VAL A 115 -5.89 1.20 -5.90
C VAL A 115 -4.49 1.29 -5.31
N THR A 116 -4.10 2.49 -4.86
CA THR A 116 -2.85 2.73 -4.14
C THR A 116 -3.11 2.89 -2.65
N ALA A 117 -2.37 2.15 -1.84
CA ALA A 117 -2.39 2.27 -0.39
C ALA A 117 -0.99 2.57 0.15
N LYS A 118 -0.96 3.26 1.30
CA LYS A 118 0.24 3.46 2.10
C LYS A 118 0.19 2.55 3.31
N TYR A 119 1.33 2.00 3.71
CA TYR A 119 1.52 1.22 4.93
C TYR A 119 2.82 1.66 5.61
#